data_AF-A9U7U8-F1
#
_entry.id   AF-A9U7U8-F1
#
_cell.length_a   1.000
_cell.length_b   1.000
_cell.length_c   1.000
_cell.angle_alpha   90.00
_cell.angle_beta   90.00
_cell.angle_gamma   90.00
#
_symmetry.space_group_name_H-M   'P 1'
#
loop_
_entity.id
_entity.type
_entity.pdbx_description
1 polymer ?
#
loop_
_entity_poly.entity_id
_entity_poly.type
_entity_poly.pdbx_seq_one_letter_code
_entity_poly.pdbx_strand_id
1 'polypeptide(L)'
;MAPYEKSNTKSSIIQVVTTLGPLLLLWYAAYLSLSVSYWITIPITLIASGFAIRTFIIFHDCCHYSFFKNRRANEIIGMITGILTLVPYQQWKNEHSIHHATSSN
;
A
#
# COMPACT_ATOMS: atom_id res chain seq x y z
N MET A 1 28.68 -4.33 5.61
CA MET A 1 27.21 -4.34 5.49
C MET A 1 26.69 -3.10 6.18
N ALA A 2 25.88 -2.28 5.50
CA ALA A 2 25.22 -1.15 6.16
C ALA A 2 24.21 -1.68 7.19
N PRO A 3 24.00 -0.99 8.33
CA PRO A 3 22.94 -1.37 9.27
C PRO A 3 21.58 -1.38 8.59
N TYR A 4 20.68 -2.29 9.00
CA TYR A 4 19.28 -2.26 8.56
C TYR A 4 18.65 -0.89 8.87
N GLU A 5 17.90 -0.35 7.90
CA GLU A 5 17.20 0.91 8.05
C GLU A 5 16.16 0.80 9.18
N LYS A 6 16.10 1.81 10.05
CA LYS A 6 15.16 1.83 11.17
C LYS A 6 13.88 2.57 10.78
N SER A 7 12.74 2.05 11.21
CA SER A 7 11.45 2.69 10.92
C SER A 7 11.35 4.10 11.50
N ASN A 8 10.84 5.05 10.71
CA ASN A 8 10.67 6.46 11.09
C ASN A 8 9.21 6.87 10.90
N THR A 9 8.48 6.99 12.01
CA THR A 9 7.03 7.28 12.01
C THR A 9 6.65 8.52 11.21
N LYS A 10 7.47 9.59 11.22
CA LYS A 10 7.19 10.80 10.45
C LYS A 10 7.23 10.50 8.94
N SER A 11 8.26 9.78 8.50
CA SER A 11 8.37 9.34 7.11
C SER A 11 7.22 8.41 6.73
N SER A 12 6.87 7.44 7.58
CA SER A 12 5.76 6.50 7.35
C SER A 12 4.43 7.22 7.16
N ILE A 13 4.12 8.22 8.00
CA ILE A 13 2.89 9.03 7.86
C ILE A 13 2.89 9.80 6.53
N ILE A 14 4.00 10.46 6.19
CA ILE A 14 4.11 11.20 4.92
C ILE A 14 3.91 10.24 3.74
N GLN A 15 4.50 9.04 3.77
CA GLN A 15 4.34 8.04 2.72
C GLN A 15 2.89 7.56 2.59
N VAL A 16 2.17 7.35 3.71
CA VAL A 16 0.74 7.01 3.68
C VAL A 16 -0.08 8.13 3.04
N VAL A 17 0.10 9.38 3.48
CA VAL A 17 -0.68 10.53 2.96
C VAL A 17 -0.39 10.76 1.48
N THR A 18 0.89 10.75 1.09
CA THR A 18 1.31 10.95 -0.31
C THR A 18 1.05 9.75 -1.22
N THR A 19 0.57 8.63 -0.67
CA THR A 19 0.15 7.47 -1.46
C THR A 19 -1.38 7.37 -1.53
N LEU A 20 -2.05 7.36 -0.39
CA LEU A 20 -3.50 7.18 -0.32
C LEU A 20 -4.26 8.43 -0.78
N GLY A 21 -3.76 9.63 -0.49
CA GLY A 21 -4.38 10.88 -0.94
C GLY A 21 -4.51 10.93 -2.46
N PRO A 22 -3.40 10.85 -3.22
CA PRO A 22 -3.44 10.81 -4.68
C PRO A 22 -4.22 9.62 -5.23
N LEU A 23 -4.12 8.42 -4.63
CA LEU A 23 -4.89 7.26 -5.07
C LEU A 23 -6.40 7.54 -5.05
N LEU A 24 -6.93 8.03 -3.92
CA LEU A 24 -8.35 8.32 -3.76
C LEU A 24 -8.81 9.46 -4.69
N LEU A 25 -7.99 10.50 -4.85
CA LEU A 25 -8.27 11.61 -5.77
C LEU A 25 -8.33 11.13 -7.22
N LEU A 26 -7.34 10.36 -7.67
CA LEU A 26 -7.29 9.82 -9.02
C LEU A 26 -8.42 8.82 -9.27
N TRP A 27 -8.76 8.00 -8.29
CA TRP A 27 -9.87 7.06 -8.39
C TRP A 27 -11.21 7.79 -8.55
N TYR A 28 -11.45 8.81 -7.73
CA TYR A 28 -12.64 9.65 -7.85
C TYR A 28 -12.68 10.40 -9.19
N ALA A 29 -11.57 10.96 -9.64
CA ALA A 29 -11.46 11.62 -10.94
C ALA A 29 -11.73 10.66 -12.10
N ALA A 30 -11.20 9.43 -12.04
CA ALA A 30 -11.45 8.39 -13.04
C ALA A 30 -12.93 8.02 -13.11
N TYR A 31 -13.62 7.94 -11.96
CA TYR A 31 -15.06 7.68 -11.92
C TYR A 31 -15.85 8.81 -12.59
N LEU A 32 -15.54 10.07 -12.29
CA LEU A 32 -16.19 11.21 -12.93
C LEU A 32 -15.93 11.26 -14.44
N SER A 33 -14.71 10.92 -14.90
CA SER A 33 -14.35 10.97 -16.32
C SER A 33 -15.07 9.94 -17.18
N LEU A 34 -15.63 8.87 -16.61
CA LEU A 34 -16.44 7.89 -17.33
C LEU A 34 -17.65 8.52 -18.03
N SER A 35 -18.22 9.57 -17.43
CA SER A 35 -19.35 10.31 -18.01
C SER A 35 -18.96 11.21 -19.20
N VAL A 36 -17.65 11.47 -19.38
CA VAL A 36 -17.12 12.39 -20.39
C VAL A 36 -16.49 11.61 -21.55
N SER A 37 -15.50 10.76 -21.27
CA SER A 37 -14.82 9.94 -22.27
C SER A 37 -13.90 8.90 -21.63
N TYR A 38 -13.98 7.66 -22.10
CA TYR A 38 -13.08 6.59 -21.70
C TYR A 38 -11.61 6.88 -22.06
N TRP A 39 -11.34 7.67 -23.10
CA TRP A 39 -9.98 8.07 -23.47
C TRP A 39 -9.32 8.98 -22.43
N ILE A 40 -10.10 9.69 -21.61
CA ILE A 40 -9.59 10.45 -20.45
C ILE A 40 -9.39 9.52 -19.25
N THR A 41 -10.29 8.56 -19.05
CA THR A 41 -10.20 7.60 -17.94
C THR A 41 -8.93 6.76 -18.01
N ILE A 42 -8.52 6.29 -19.20
CA ILE A 42 -7.33 5.44 -19.39
C ILE A 42 -6.04 6.03 -18.79
N PRO A 43 -5.60 7.26 -19.14
CA PRO A 43 -4.38 7.81 -18.54
C PRO A 43 -4.51 8.07 -17.04
N ILE A 44 -5.70 8.43 -16.54
CA ILE A 44 -5.91 8.62 -15.08
C ILE A 44 -5.73 7.29 -14.34
N THR A 45 -6.34 6.21 -14.83
CA THR A 45 -6.24 4.89 -14.20
C THR A 45 -4.84 4.30 -14.32
N LEU A 46 -4.11 4.59 -15.41
CA LEU A 46 -2.70 4.24 -15.54
C LEU A 46 -1.85 4.86 -14.43
N ILE A 47 -2.02 6.17 -14.16
CA ILE A 47 -1.32 6.82 -13.06
C ILE A 47 -1.79 6.27 -11.70
N ALA A 48 -3.10 6.06 -11.52
CA ALA A 48 -3.66 5.50 -10.29
C ALA A 48 -3.09 4.11 -9.97
N SER A 49 -2.82 3.28 -10.99
CA SER A 49 -2.21 1.95 -10.82
C SER A 49 -0.84 2.01 -10.14
N GLY A 50 -0.04 3.05 -10.42
CA GLY A 50 1.24 3.28 -9.75
C GLY A 50 1.06 3.53 -8.25
N PHE A 51 0.03 4.28 -7.87
CA PHE A 51 -0.31 4.49 -6.45
C PHE A 51 -0.93 3.25 -5.80
N ALA A 52 -1.66 2.44 -6.55
CA ALA A 52 -2.16 1.14 -6.07
C ALA A 52 -0.99 0.19 -5.74
N ILE A 53 0.02 0.13 -6.61
CA ILE A 53 1.26 -0.64 -6.34
C ILE A 53 1.97 -0.10 -5.10
N ARG A 54 2.14 1.22 -4.96
CA ARG A 54 2.73 1.81 -3.74
C ARG A 54 1.91 1.49 -2.48
N THR A 55 0.59 1.42 -2.60
CA THR A 55 -0.28 1.01 -1.49
C THR A 55 -0.02 -0.44 -1.10
N PHE A 56 0.21 -1.32 -2.08
CA PHE A 56 0.60 -2.71 -1.84
C PHE A 56 2.00 -2.83 -1.19
N ILE A 57 2.95 -1.97 -1.55
CA ILE A 57 4.27 -1.94 -0.89
C ILE A 57 4.12 -1.56 0.60
N ILE A 58 3.32 -0.52 0.91
CA ILE A 58 3.05 -0.14 2.31
C ILE A 58 2.35 -1.28 3.06
N PHE A 59 1.37 -1.92 2.43
CA PHE A 59 0.70 -3.12 2.95
C PHE A 59 1.69 -4.23 3.30
N HIS A 60 2.58 -4.57 2.36
CA HIS A 60 3.62 -5.58 2.53
C HIS A 60 4.54 -5.25 3.70
N ASP A 61 5.03 -4.01 3.81
CA ASP A 61 5.93 -3.61 4.89
C ASP A 61 5.21 -3.61 6.26
N CYS A 62 3.91 -3.34 6.27
CA CYS A 62 3.08 -3.50 7.46
C CYS A 62 2.92 -4.98 7.87
N CYS A 63 2.92 -5.93 6.94
CA CYS A 63 2.93 -7.37 7.26
C CYS A 63 4.21 -7.78 8.01
N HIS A 64 5.33 -7.11 7.71
CA HIS A 64 6.62 -7.32 8.38
C HIS A 64 6.79 -6.54 9.68
N TYR A 65 5.80 -5.74 10.08
CA TYR A 65 5.91 -4.78 11.19
C TYR A 65 7.09 -3.79 11.05
N SER A 66 7.58 -3.56 9.82
CA SER A 66 8.75 -2.72 9.55
C SER A 66 8.37 -1.29 9.15
N PHE A 67 7.12 -1.06 8.73
CA PHE A 67 6.71 0.26 8.22
C PHE A 67 6.56 1.31 9.34
N PHE A 68 5.95 0.96 10.47
CA PHE A 68 5.89 1.80 11.68
C PHE A 68 6.69 1.19 12.84
N LYS A 69 7.16 2.04 13.76
CA LYS A 69 7.71 1.58 15.06
C LYS A 69 6.66 0.88 15.93
N ASN A 70 5.39 1.28 15.83
CA ASN A 70 4.31 0.73 16.63
C ASN A 70 3.64 -0.44 15.88
N ARG A 71 3.60 -1.62 16.50
CA ARG A 71 2.98 -2.83 15.91
C ARG A 71 1.50 -2.64 15.59
N ARG A 72 0.73 -2.05 16.50
CA ARG A 72 -0.71 -1.80 16.30
C ARG A 72 -0.97 -0.85 15.13
N ALA A 73 -0.07 0.13 14.91
CA ALA A 73 -0.17 1.02 13.76
C ALA A 73 0.04 0.26 12.44
N ASN A 74 1.01 -0.67 12.38
CA ASN A 74 1.19 -1.54 11.21
C ASN A 74 -0.05 -2.40 10.96
N GLU A 75 -0.68 -2.97 11.99
CA GLU A 75 -1.88 -3.81 11.80
C GLU A 75 -3.06 -3.02 11.26
N ILE A 76 -3.31 -1.83 11.82
CA ILE A 76 -4.41 -0.97 11.37
C ILE A 76 -4.17 -0.51 9.93
N ILE A 77 -2.98 0.04 9.65
CA ILE A 77 -2.68 0.54 8.30
C ILE A 77 -2.62 -0.61 7.30
N GLY A 78 -2.02 -1.74 7.65
CA GLY A 78 -1.98 -2.94 6.83
C GLY A 78 -3.37 -3.50 6.51
N MET A 79 -4.31 -3.47 7.46
CA MET A 79 -5.69 -3.87 7.18
C MET A 79 -6.38 -2.89 6.22
N ILE A 80 -6.23 -1.57 6.43
CA ILE A 80 -6.80 -0.55 5.55
C ILE A 80 -6.25 -0.68 4.14
N THR A 81 -4.92 -0.79 3.98
CA THR A 81 -4.29 -0.92 2.68
C THR A 81 -4.61 -2.27 2.02
N GLY A 82 -4.76 -3.34 2.81
CA GLY A 82 -5.23 -4.64 2.32
C GLY A 82 -6.63 -4.59 1.73
N ILE A 83 -7.56 -3.86 2.37
CA ILE A 83 -8.90 -3.63 1.81
C ILE A 83 -8.80 -2.87 0.47
N LEU A 84 -7.97 -1.82 0.41
CA LEU A 84 -7.80 -1.03 -0.81
C LEU A 84 -7.14 -1.81 -1.95
N THR A 85 -6.26 -2.76 -1.64
CA THR A 85 -5.60 -3.61 -2.64
C THR A 85 -6.36 -4.92 -2.91
N LEU A 86 -7.49 -5.14 -2.23
CA LEU A 86 -8.29 -6.37 -2.31
C LEU A 86 -7.52 -7.61 -1.87
N VAL A 87 -6.63 -7.46 -0.89
CA VAL A 87 -5.80 -8.54 -0.32
C VAL A 87 -6.07 -8.69 1.17
N PRO A 88 -6.53 -9.87 1.64
CA PRO A 88 -6.85 -10.08 3.05
C PRO A 88 -5.58 -10.06 3.92
N TYR A 89 -5.42 -8.99 4.72
CA TYR A 89 -4.19 -8.71 5.48
C TYR A 89 -3.72 -9.89 6.35
N GLN A 90 -4.59 -10.47 7.17
CA GLN A 90 -4.15 -11.48 8.13
C GLN A 90 -3.76 -12.81 7.45
N GLN A 91 -4.49 -13.21 6.41
CA GLN A 91 -4.16 -14.41 5.63
C GLN A 91 -2.84 -14.20 4.87
N TRP A 92 -2.74 -13.08 4.14
CA TRP A 92 -1.52 -12.75 3.39
C TRP A 92 -0.31 -12.64 4.31
N LYS A 93 -0.42 -11.94 5.45
CA LYS A 93 0.67 -11.84 6.43
C LYS A 93 1.17 -13.21 6.86
N ASN A 94 0.27 -14.16 7.11
CA ASN A 94 0.63 -15.51 7.51
C ASN A 94 1.34 -16.27 6.37
N GLU A 95 0.72 -16.34 5.19
CA GLU A 95 1.28 -17.03 4.01
C GLU A 95 2.62 -16.43 3.59
N HIS A 96 2.73 -15.10 3.64
CA HIS A 96 3.95 -14.37 3.31
C HIS A 96 5.06 -14.59 4.36
N SER A 97 4.72 -14.70 5.64
CA SER A 97 5.69 -15.07 6.69
C SER A 97 6.21 -16.50 6.48
N ILE A 98 5.32 -17.44 6.11
CA ILE A 98 5.70 -18.81 5.75
C ILE A 98 6.61 -18.80 4.52
N HIS A 99 6.23 -18.07 3.47
CA HIS A 99 7.04 -17.91 2.27
C HIS A 99 8.45 -17.40 2.59
N HIS A 100 8.58 -16.40 3.47
CA HIS A 100 9.91 -15.97 3.89
C HIS A 100 10.64 -17.02 4.73
N ALA A 101 9.96 -17.78 5.58
CA ALA A 101 10.60 -18.82 6.37
C ALA A 101 11.04 -20.06 5.55
N THR A 102 10.35 -20.37 4.45
CA THR A 102 10.59 -21.57 3.64
C THR A 102 11.27 -21.29 2.29
N SER A 103 11.27 -20.04 1.85
CA SER A 103 11.78 -19.61 0.55
C SER A 103 12.67 -18.36 0.63
N SER A 104 13.11 -17.98 1.83
CA SER A 104 14.08 -16.90 2.05
C SER A 104 15.19 -17.38 2.98
N ASN A 105 16.35 -17.66 2.35
CA ASN A 105 17.62 -18.24 2.85
C ASN A 105 17.60 -19.72 3.25
#